data_AF-A0A443S8C6-F1
#
_entry.id   AF-A0A443S8C6-F1
#
_cell.length_a   1.000
_cell.length_b   1.000
_cell.length_c   1.000
_cell.angle_alpha   90.00
_cell.angle_beta   90.00
_cell.angle_gamma   90.00
#
_symmetry.space_group_name_H-M   'P 1'
#
loop_
_entity.id
_entity.type
_entity.pdbx_description
1 polymer ?
#
loop_
_entity_poly.entity_id
_entity_poly.type
_entity_poly.pdbx_seq_one_letter_code
_entity_poly.pdbx_strand_id
1 'polypeptide(L)'
;MQQSKSRTVKILVAVWTLPCLAATPFLYPSEAIANTLSSKYGVITRLTCFPTFSERFRRAYFTLLFVFFYLIPLLFIGWSCFRIAKCLLTDTAMNREGALRRQEMNRRKVAKMVLVVVFAFTASWTPYFLVTIITQYQEVNFFSKGNYFFTMLCINFFAFLNSSMNPFIYVIMSTRFRNGFSRIF
;
A
#
# COMPACT_ATOMS: atom_id res chain seq x y z
N MET A 1 -16.59 -23.97 -14.38
CA MET A 1 -15.39 -23.80 -13.51
C MET A 1 -14.16 -23.23 -14.27
N GLN A 2 -13.91 -23.61 -15.54
CA GLN A 2 -12.74 -23.19 -16.35
C GLN A 2 -12.72 -21.68 -16.70
N GLN A 3 -13.87 -21.08 -16.98
CA GLN A 3 -14.01 -19.66 -17.33
C GLN A 3 -13.63 -18.70 -16.18
N SER A 4 -13.90 -19.12 -14.92
CA SER A 4 -13.50 -18.38 -13.71
C SER A 4 -11.99 -18.34 -13.54
N LYS A 5 -11.30 -19.48 -13.77
CA LYS A 5 -9.84 -19.56 -13.70
C LYS A 5 -9.15 -18.68 -14.75
N SER A 6 -9.62 -18.72 -16.01
CA SER A 6 -9.06 -17.86 -17.08
C SER A 6 -9.23 -16.37 -16.75
N ARG A 7 -10.38 -15.97 -16.21
CA ARG A 7 -10.60 -14.59 -15.76
C ARG A 7 -9.68 -14.19 -14.62
N THR A 8 -9.49 -15.04 -13.61
CA THR A 8 -8.56 -14.78 -12.50
C THR A 8 -7.13 -14.60 -13.00
N VAL A 9 -6.66 -15.47 -13.91
CA VAL A 9 -5.31 -15.37 -14.48
C VAL A 9 -5.13 -14.05 -15.23
N LYS A 10 -6.09 -13.65 -16.06
CA LYS A 10 -6.03 -12.35 -16.76
C LYS A 10 -5.93 -11.16 -15.80
N ILE A 11 -6.70 -11.19 -14.71
CA ILE A 11 -6.65 -10.13 -13.68
C ILE A 11 -5.26 -10.12 -13.02
N LEU A 12 -4.70 -11.28 -12.67
CA LEU A 12 -3.37 -11.36 -12.07
C LEU A 12 -2.30 -10.80 -13.01
N VAL A 13 -2.33 -11.16 -14.30
CA VAL A 13 -1.39 -10.62 -15.30
C VAL A 13 -1.50 -9.09 -15.38
N ALA A 14 -2.72 -8.53 -15.39
CA ALA A 14 -2.93 -7.09 -15.41
C ALA A 14 -2.38 -6.40 -14.14
N VAL A 15 -2.62 -6.98 -12.97
CA VAL A 15 -2.17 -6.45 -11.67
C VAL A 15 -0.65 -6.41 -11.56
N TRP A 16 0.07 -7.31 -12.24
CA TRP A 16 1.53 -7.29 -12.28
C TRP A 16 2.10 -6.39 -13.37
N THR A 17 1.53 -6.43 -14.57
CA THR A 17 2.06 -5.68 -15.71
C THR A 17 1.84 -4.17 -15.60
N LEU A 18 0.68 -3.73 -15.11
CA LEU A 18 0.35 -2.30 -15.02
C LEU A 18 1.32 -1.52 -14.10
N PRO A 19 1.61 -1.95 -12.86
CA PRO A 19 2.61 -1.29 -12.03
C PRO A 19 4.03 -1.36 -12.61
N CYS A 20 4.41 -2.47 -13.23
CA CYS A 20 5.72 -2.60 -13.88
C CYS A 20 5.89 -1.58 -15.01
N LEU A 21 4.85 -1.38 -15.82
CA LEU A 21 4.84 -0.35 -16.87
C LEU A 21 4.88 1.05 -16.27
N ALA A 22 4.12 1.30 -15.20
CA ALA A 22 4.14 2.59 -14.51
C ALA A 22 5.51 2.91 -13.90
N ALA A 23 6.28 1.89 -13.49
CA ALA A 23 7.62 2.06 -12.93
C ALA A 23 8.72 2.32 -13.97
N THR A 24 8.44 2.18 -15.27
CA THR A 24 9.44 2.34 -16.35
C THR A 24 10.21 3.66 -16.35
N PRO A 25 9.66 4.82 -15.94
CA PRO A 25 10.43 6.06 -15.91
C PRO A 25 11.66 5.98 -15.00
N PHE A 26 11.64 5.13 -13.97
CA PHE A 26 12.80 4.92 -13.08
C PHE A 26 13.96 4.14 -13.75
N LEU A 27 13.75 3.58 -14.95
CA LEU A 27 14.83 2.97 -15.74
C LEU A 27 15.65 4.04 -16.51
N TYR A 28 15.13 5.27 -16.60
CA TYR A 28 15.88 6.38 -17.19
C TYR A 28 17.07 6.76 -16.31
N PRO A 29 18.20 7.23 -16.88
CA PRO A 29 19.37 7.63 -16.10
C PRO A 29 19.03 8.52 -14.91
N SER A 30 19.65 8.20 -13.76
CA SER A 30 19.60 9.02 -12.56
C SER A 30 20.94 9.73 -12.39
N GLU A 31 20.89 10.96 -11.91
CA GLU A 31 22.09 11.74 -11.61
C GLU A 31 22.45 11.60 -10.13
N ALA A 32 23.75 11.44 -9.87
CA ALA A 32 24.29 11.35 -8.53
C ALA A 32 24.81 12.74 -8.09
N ILE A 33 24.15 13.32 -7.09
CA ILE A 33 24.47 14.65 -6.57
C ILE A 33 25.21 14.51 -5.24
N ALA A 34 26.43 15.04 -5.17
CA ALA A 34 27.21 15.12 -3.94
C ALA A 34 26.69 16.29 -3.08
N ASN A 35 26.21 15.98 -1.88
CA ASN A 35 25.74 16.96 -0.92
C ASN A 35 26.62 16.91 0.33
N THR A 36 27.26 18.03 0.65
CA THR A 36 28.08 18.15 1.87
C THR A 36 27.21 18.65 3.02
N LEU A 37 27.05 17.81 4.04
CA LEU A 37 26.38 18.15 5.28
C LEU A 37 27.41 18.64 6.29
N SER A 38 27.21 19.85 6.81
CA SER A 38 28.04 20.40 7.88
C SER A 38 27.24 20.48 9.17
N SER A 39 27.83 20.02 10.26
CA SER A 39 27.26 20.02 11.61
C SER A 39 28.34 20.34 12.63
N LYS A 40 27.91 20.67 13.86
CA LYS A 40 28.80 20.80 15.04
C LYS A 40 29.67 19.55 15.26
N TYR A 41 29.22 18.38 14.80
CA TYR A 41 29.88 17.09 15.00
C TYR A 41 30.80 16.67 13.83
N GLY A 42 30.92 17.49 12.77
CA GLY A 42 31.79 17.21 11.63
C GLY A 42 31.13 17.48 10.28
N VAL A 43 31.88 17.19 9.22
CA VAL A 43 31.46 17.35 7.82
C VAL A 43 31.38 15.99 7.15
N ILE A 44 30.24 15.68 6.53
CA ILE A 44 30.01 14.42 5.81
C ILE A 44 29.55 14.76 4.39
N THR A 45 30.25 14.23 3.39
CA THR A 45 29.82 14.28 1.99
C THR A 45 29.03 13.02 1.68
N ARG A 46 27.77 13.17 1.26
CA ARG A 46 26.93 12.06 0.79
C ARG A 46 26.68 12.18 -0.70
N LEU A 47 26.67 11.05 -1.40
CA LEU A 47 26.21 10.96 -2.77
C LEU A 47 24.75 10.51 -2.76
N THR A 48 23.86 11.23 -3.45
CA THR A 48 22.43 10.89 -3.51
C THR A 48 21.96 10.85 -4.96
N CYS A 49 21.29 9.77 -5.35
CA CYS A 49 20.78 9.62 -6.71
C CYS A 49 19.37 10.20 -6.82
N PHE A 50 19.15 11.02 -7.84
CA PHE A 50 17.84 11.56 -8.18
C PHE A 50 17.52 11.27 -9.65
N PRO A 51 16.26 10.92 -9.98
CA PRO A 51 15.87 10.78 -11.37
C PRO A 51 15.94 12.14 -12.08
N THR A 52 16.48 12.18 -13.30
CA THR A 52 16.63 13.40 -14.10
C THR A 52 15.32 13.79 -14.80
N PHE A 53 14.23 13.90 -14.02
CA PHE A 53 12.91 14.24 -14.56
C PHE A 53 12.75 15.75 -14.67
N SER A 54 12.21 16.23 -15.78
CA SER A 54 11.76 17.62 -15.86
C SER A 54 10.70 17.90 -14.81
N GLU A 55 10.68 19.11 -14.25
CA GLU A 55 9.73 19.48 -13.19
C GLU A 55 8.28 19.20 -13.56
N ARG A 56 7.88 19.51 -14.80
CA ARG A 56 6.53 19.25 -15.30
C ARG A 56 6.23 17.75 -15.38
N PHE A 57 7.17 16.95 -15.89
CA PHE A 57 7.00 15.50 -15.96
C PHE A 57 6.93 14.87 -14.58
N ARG A 58 7.85 15.24 -13.67
CA ARG A 58 7.92 14.76 -12.29
C ARG A 58 6.58 14.97 -11.57
N ARG A 59 6.06 16.21 -11.60
CA ARG A 59 4.75 16.53 -10.98
C ARG A 59 3.62 15.72 -11.60
N ALA A 60 3.50 15.70 -12.93
CA ALA A 60 2.45 14.94 -13.61
C ALA A 60 2.51 13.45 -13.26
N TYR A 61 3.71 12.86 -13.29
CA TYR A 61 3.95 11.46 -12.99
C TYR A 61 3.53 11.08 -11.56
N PHE A 62 4.04 11.79 -10.55
CA PHE A 62 3.69 11.48 -9.15
C PHE A 62 2.21 11.76 -8.84
N THR A 63 1.59 12.74 -9.49
CA THR A 63 0.14 12.98 -9.39
C THR A 63 -0.67 11.85 -10.00
N LEU A 64 -0.29 11.35 -11.18
CA LEU A 64 -0.93 10.20 -11.80
C LEU A 64 -0.78 8.95 -10.92
N LEU A 65 0.42 8.71 -10.37
CA LEU A 65 0.62 7.60 -9.43
C LEU A 65 -0.29 7.72 -8.20
N PHE A 66 -0.36 8.91 -7.58
CA PHE A 66 -1.24 9.16 -6.44
C PHE A 66 -2.71 8.89 -6.78
N VAL A 67 -3.20 9.38 -7.92
CA VAL A 67 -4.61 9.23 -8.29
C VAL A 67 -4.94 7.77 -8.63
N PHE A 68 -4.17 7.15 -9.52
CA PHE A 68 -4.50 5.84 -10.09
C PHE A 68 -4.11 4.66 -9.20
N PHE A 69 -2.99 4.75 -8.47
CA PHE A 69 -2.50 3.64 -7.66
C PHE A 69 -2.84 3.77 -6.17
N TYR A 70 -3.33 4.92 -5.73
CA TYR A 70 -3.70 5.12 -4.33
C TYR A 70 -5.14 5.63 -4.16
N LEU A 71 -5.50 6.81 -4.69
CA LEU A 71 -6.81 7.42 -4.43
C LEU A 71 -7.98 6.60 -4.99
N ILE A 72 -7.94 6.23 -6.27
CA ILE A 72 -9.01 5.44 -6.89
C ILE A 72 -9.16 4.07 -6.19
N PRO A 73 -8.08 3.28 -5.98
CA PRO A 73 -8.16 2.05 -5.20
C PRO A 73 -8.72 2.27 -3.79
N LEU A 74 -8.29 3.32 -3.09
CA LEU A 74 -8.75 3.63 -1.74
C LEU A 74 -10.25 3.92 -1.70
N LEU A 75 -10.77 4.71 -2.64
CA LEU A 75 -12.21 4.99 -2.74
C LEU A 75 -13.02 3.73 -3.04
N PHE A 76 -12.56 2.90 -3.97
CA PHE A 76 -13.22 1.64 -4.30
C PHE A 76 -13.23 0.66 -3.13
N ILE A 77 -12.09 0.55 -2.44
CA ILE A 77 -11.93 -0.28 -1.25
C ILE A 77 -12.81 0.27 -0.12
N GLY A 78 -12.80 1.58 0.14
CA GLY A 78 -13.63 2.22 1.15
C GLY A 78 -15.12 1.97 0.92
N TRP A 79 -15.59 2.12 -0.32
CA TRP A 79 -16.96 1.79 -0.71
C TRP A 79 -17.29 0.31 -0.48
N SER A 80 -16.38 -0.59 -0.88
CA SER A 80 -16.55 -2.03 -0.69
C SER A 80 -16.58 -2.41 0.80
N CYS A 81 -15.68 -1.86 1.60
CA CYS A 81 -15.61 -2.04 3.05
C CYS A 81 -16.86 -1.54 3.75
N PHE A 82 -17.39 -0.38 3.34
CA PHE A 82 -18.66 0.14 3.84
C PHE A 82 -19.83 -0.82 3.54
N ARG A 83 -19.91 -1.33 2.31
CA ARG A 83 -20.94 -2.33 1.92
C ARG A 83 -20.82 -3.61 2.74
N ILE A 84 -19.59 -4.08 2.96
CA ILE A 84 -19.31 -5.26 3.79
C ILE A 84 -19.71 -5.00 5.24
N ALA A 85 -19.31 -3.87 5.83
CA ALA A 85 -19.64 -3.52 7.21
C ALA A 85 -21.15 -3.41 7.40
N LYS A 86 -21.86 -2.74 6.49
CA LYS A 86 -23.33 -2.66 6.51
C LYS A 86 -23.97 -4.03 6.45
N CYS A 87 -23.53 -4.89 5.54
CA CYS A 87 -24.00 -6.27 5.43
C CYS A 87 -23.77 -7.04 6.74
N LEU A 88 -22.57 -6.94 7.32
CA LEU A 88 -22.25 -7.60 8.59
C LEU A 88 -23.10 -7.13 9.76
N LEU A 89 -23.50 -5.85 9.79
CA LEU A 89 -24.34 -5.27 10.84
C LEU A 89 -25.80 -5.69 10.66
N THR A 90 -26.34 -5.62 9.44
CA THR A 90 -27.74 -5.96 9.14
C THR A 90 -28.02 -7.46 9.24
N ASP A 91 -27.10 -8.33 8.79
CA ASP A 91 -27.32 -9.78 8.74
C ASP A 91 -27.21 -10.44 10.14
N THR A 92 -26.75 -9.72 11.18
CA THR A 92 -26.72 -10.21 12.58
C THR A 92 -28.11 -10.51 13.15
N ALA A 93 -29.18 -10.08 12.46
CA ALA A 93 -30.57 -10.29 12.84
C ALA A 93 -31.20 -11.59 12.28
N MET A 94 -30.46 -12.46 11.56
CA MET A 94 -31.03 -13.67 10.95
C MET A 94 -30.97 -14.92 11.85
N ASN A 95 -32.14 -15.52 12.13
CA ASN A 95 -32.32 -16.86 12.69
C ASN A 95 -31.91 -17.94 11.66
N ARG A 96 -30.61 -18.13 11.43
CA ARG A 96 -30.08 -19.26 10.63
C ARG A 96 -29.60 -20.37 11.54
N GLU A 97 -29.97 -21.61 11.24
CA GLU A 97 -29.58 -22.81 12.00
C GLU A 97 -28.53 -23.67 11.26
N GLY A 98 -27.81 -24.49 12.03
CA GLY A 98 -26.93 -25.54 11.50
C GLY A 98 -25.77 -25.07 10.60
N ALA A 99 -25.58 -25.76 9.46
CA ALA A 99 -24.46 -25.57 8.54
C ALA A 99 -24.42 -24.18 7.90
N LEU A 100 -25.58 -23.56 7.65
CA LEU A 100 -25.70 -22.22 7.06
C LEU A 100 -25.14 -21.15 8.00
N ARG A 101 -25.45 -21.24 9.31
CA ARG A 101 -24.89 -20.35 10.34
C ARG A 101 -23.36 -20.46 10.39
N ARG A 102 -22.81 -21.68 10.31
CA ARG A 102 -21.36 -21.90 10.32
C ARG A 102 -20.67 -21.34 9.06
N GLN A 103 -21.26 -21.53 7.88
CA GLN A 103 -20.76 -20.96 6.63
C GLN A 103 -20.73 -19.44 6.67
N GLU A 104 -21.79 -18.84 7.21
CA GLU A 104 -21.87 -17.39 7.36
C GLU A 104 -20.84 -16.86 8.36
N MET A 105 -20.72 -17.44 9.55
CA MET A 105 -19.68 -17.05 10.51
C MET A 105 -18.27 -17.10 9.91
N ASN A 106 -17.98 -18.11 9.09
CA ASN A 106 -16.71 -18.19 8.36
C ASN A 106 -16.56 -17.06 7.34
N ARG A 107 -17.60 -16.74 6.57
CA ARG A 107 -17.60 -15.58 5.64
C ARG A 107 -17.37 -14.28 6.40
N ARG A 108 -18.03 -14.08 7.55
CA ARG A 108 -17.84 -12.88 8.39
C ARG A 108 -16.41 -12.80 8.92
N LYS A 109 -15.82 -13.91 9.33
CA LYS A 109 -14.42 -13.97 9.78
C LYS A 109 -13.46 -13.54 8.67
N VAL A 110 -13.66 -14.06 7.46
CA VAL A 110 -12.87 -13.66 6.28
C VAL A 110 -13.09 -12.18 5.96
N ALA A 111 -14.33 -11.69 6.00
CA ALA A 111 -14.63 -10.28 5.76
C ALA A 111 -13.95 -9.35 6.78
N LYS A 112 -14.02 -9.68 8.08
CA LYS A 112 -13.30 -8.95 9.15
C LYS A 112 -11.80 -8.94 8.92
N MET A 113 -11.24 -10.06 8.49
CA MET A 113 -9.82 -10.15 8.16
C MET A 113 -9.45 -9.26 6.97
N VAL A 114 -10.25 -9.27 5.89
CA VAL A 114 -10.04 -8.38 4.73
C VAL A 114 -10.08 -6.92 5.16
N LEU A 115 -11.00 -6.54 6.05
CA LEU A 115 -11.05 -5.18 6.61
C LEU A 115 -9.74 -4.82 7.33
N VAL A 116 -9.23 -5.69 8.21
CA VAL A 116 -7.96 -5.45 8.92
C VAL A 116 -6.78 -5.27 7.97
N VAL A 117 -6.67 -6.14 6.94
CA VAL A 117 -5.62 -6.02 5.91
C VAL A 117 -5.74 -4.69 5.17
N VAL A 118 -6.95 -4.30 4.78
CA VAL A 118 -7.20 -3.03 4.08
C VAL A 118 -6.81 -1.81 4.94
N PHE A 119 -7.17 -1.82 6.22
CA PHE A 119 -6.82 -0.72 7.13
C PHE A 119 -5.31 -0.63 7.33
N ALA A 120 -4.63 -1.76 7.52
CA ALA A 120 -3.18 -1.83 7.62
C ALA A 120 -2.50 -1.29 6.34
N PHE A 121 -2.96 -1.73 5.16
CA PHE A 121 -2.48 -1.25 3.88
C PHE A 121 -2.68 0.26 3.73
N THR A 122 -3.88 0.76 4.04
CA THR A 122 -4.17 2.20 3.92
C THR A 122 -3.26 2.99 4.84
N ALA A 123 -3.23 2.66 6.14
CA ALA A 123 -2.46 3.41 7.14
C ALA A 123 -0.95 3.41 6.87
N SER A 124 -0.40 2.33 6.32
CA SER A 124 1.03 2.23 5.97
C SER A 124 1.40 3.07 4.74
N TRP A 125 0.55 3.13 3.72
CA TRP A 125 0.84 3.85 2.48
C TRP A 125 0.41 5.33 2.50
N THR A 126 -0.56 5.72 3.33
CA THR A 126 -1.04 7.11 3.41
C THR A 126 0.09 8.13 3.64
N PRO A 127 1.01 7.95 4.61
CA PRO A 127 2.08 8.92 4.85
C PRO A 127 2.97 9.11 3.62
N TYR A 128 3.24 8.02 2.89
CA TYR A 128 4.05 8.03 1.68
C TYR A 128 3.39 8.81 0.56
N PHE A 129 2.14 8.48 0.23
CA PHE A 129 1.45 9.13 -0.87
C PHE A 129 1.16 10.60 -0.60
N LEU A 130 0.81 10.95 0.65
CA LEU A 130 0.57 12.34 1.04
C LEU A 130 1.83 13.20 0.99
N VAL A 131 2.95 12.73 1.55
CA VAL A 131 4.17 13.54 1.53
C VAL A 131 4.77 13.60 0.13
N THR A 132 4.70 12.50 -0.63
CA THR A 132 5.12 12.49 -2.04
C THR A 132 4.35 13.53 -2.85
N ILE A 133 3.02 13.63 -2.71
CA ILE A 133 2.24 14.60 -3.47
C ILE A 133 2.46 16.04 -2.97
N ILE A 134 2.50 16.27 -1.66
CA ILE A 134 2.76 17.59 -1.07
C ILE A 134 4.11 18.14 -1.55
N THR A 135 5.13 17.27 -1.64
CA THR A 135 6.46 17.66 -2.11
C THR A 135 6.52 18.04 -3.60
N GLN A 136 5.50 17.69 -4.40
CA GLN A 136 5.42 18.11 -5.80
C GLN A 136 4.88 19.53 -5.96
N TYR A 137 4.10 20.04 -5.00
CA TYR A 137 3.33 21.28 -5.12
C TYR A 137 3.71 22.36 -4.10
N GLN A 138 4.54 22.05 -3.11
CA GLN A 138 5.06 23.07 -2.19
C GLN A 138 6.04 24.02 -2.90
N GLU A 139 5.85 25.33 -2.72
CA GLU A 139 6.76 26.37 -3.23
C GLU A 139 7.90 26.65 -2.25
N VAL A 140 7.64 26.51 -0.95
CA VAL A 140 8.61 26.68 0.12
C VAL A 140 9.13 25.30 0.52
N ASN A 141 10.45 25.11 0.54
CA ASN A 141 11.08 23.89 1.04
C ASN A 141 10.82 23.73 2.55
N PHE A 142 9.64 23.24 2.93
CA PHE A 142 9.28 22.91 4.31
C PHE A 142 10.30 21.95 4.95
N PHE A 143 10.95 21.18 4.09
CA PHE A 143 11.97 20.19 4.41
C PHE A 143 13.42 20.70 4.40
N SER A 144 13.66 21.98 4.07
CA SER A 144 15.00 22.59 4.09
C SER A 144 15.62 22.64 5.49
N LYS A 145 14.82 22.47 6.56
CA LYS A 145 15.24 22.57 7.96
C LYS A 145 15.75 21.24 8.53
N GLY A 146 16.61 20.52 7.81
CA GLY A 146 17.31 19.31 8.28
C GLY A 146 16.47 18.03 8.43
N ASN A 147 15.14 18.14 8.51
CA ASN A 147 14.26 17.00 8.81
C ASN A 147 13.80 16.18 7.61
N TYR A 148 14.06 16.62 6.36
CA TYR A 148 13.63 15.91 5.14
C TYR A 148 13.94 14.41 5.15
N PHE A 149 15.21 14.09 5.44
CA PHE A 149 15.73 12.73 5.37
C PHE A 149 15.12 11.86 6.44
N PHE A 150 14.98 12.37 7.65
CA PHE A 150 14.32 11.67 8.74
C PHE A 150 12.84 11.42 8.40
N THR A 151 12.13 12.43 7.89
CA THR A 151 10.75 12.28 7.46
C THR A 151 10.60 11.24 6.35
N MET A 152 11.45 11.29 5.32
CA MET A 152 11.45 10.29 4.24
C MET A 152 11.78 8.89 4.75
N LEU A 153 12.74 8.76 5.68
CA LEU A 153 13.08 7.48 6.29
C LEU A 153 11.86 6.89 7.04
N CYS A 154 11.23 7.67 7.91
CA CYS A 154 10.05 7.23 8.65
C CYS A 154 8.91 6.83 7.71
N ILE A 155 8.66 7.62 6.68
CA ILE A 155 7.58 7.38 5.72
C ILE A 155 7.81 6.10 4.91
N ASN A 156 9.04 5.89 4.42
CA ASN A 156 9.38 4.65 3.72
C ASN A 156 9.30 3.45 4.67
N PHE A 157 9.73 3.61 5.93
CA PHE A 157 9.58 2.56 6.94
C PHE A 157 8.11 2.17 7.15
N PHE A 158 7.21 3.15 7.28
CA PHE A 158 5.77 2.88 7.37
C PHE A 158 5.22 2.17 6.13
N ALA A 159 5.65 2.56 4.93
CA ALA A 159 5.24 1.89 3.70
C ALA A 159 5.73 0.42 3.66
N PHE A 160 6.96 0.14 4.07
CA PHE A 160 7.51 -1.21 4.10
C PHE A 160 6.89 -2.11 5.18
N LEU A 161 6.41 -1.54 6.30
CA LEU A 161 5.69 -2.29 7.32
C LEU A 161 4.48 -3.05 6.75
N ASN A 162 3.82 -2.53 5.71
CA ASN A 162 2.73 -3.20 5.01
C ASN A 162 3.07 -4.65 4.63
N SER A 163 4.25 -4.86 4.03
CA SER A 163 4.69 -6.17 3.54
C SER A 163 4.85 -7.17 4.69
N SER A 164 5.44 -6.71 5.80
CA SER A 164 5.66 -7.53 6.99
C SER A 164 4.38 -7.83 7.76
N MET A 165 3.42 -6.90 7.79
CA MET A 165 2.15 -7.06 8.52
C MET A 165 1.29 -8.20 7.97
N ASN A 166 1.37 -8.49 6.67
CA ASN A 166 0.57 -9.52 6.01
C ASN A 166 0.65 -10.87 6.75
N PRO A 167 1.81 -11.56 6.85
CA PRO A 167 1.93 -12.82 7.61
C PRO A 167 1.33 -12.77 9.02
N PHE A 168 1.59 -11.72 9.81
CA PHE A 168 1.05 -11.59 11.17
C PHE A 168 -0.48 -11.58 11.17
N ILE A 169 -1.10 -10.80 10.27
CA ILE A 169 -2.56 -10.75 10.12
C ILE A 169 -3.11 -12.13 9.71
N TYR A 170 -2.45 -12.82 8.76
CA TYR A 170 -2.87 -14.15 8.34
C TYR A 170 -2.73 -15.20 9.45
N VAL A 171 -1.64 -15.19 10.22
CA VAL A 171 -1.45 -16.10 11.36
C VAL A 171 -2.50 -15.86 12.44
N ILE A 172 -2.79 -14.61 12.80
CA ILE A 172 -3.76 -14.29 13.87
C ILE A 172 -5.20 -14.61 13.43
N MET A 173 -5.57 -14.26 12.19
CA MET A 173 -6.98 -14.23 11.77
C MET A 173 -7.38 -15.36 10.81
N SER A 174 -6.46 -16.00 10.09
CA SER A 174 -6.76 -17.07 9.13
C SER A 174 -6.46 -18.45 9.69
N THR A 175 -7.52 -19.20 9.99
CA THR A 175 -7.42 -20.60 10.43
C THR A 175 -6.89 -21.51 9.33
N ARG A 176 -7.19 -21.21 8.06
CA ARG A 176 -6.63 -21.96 6.93
C ARG A 176 -5.12 -21.75 6.80
N PHE A 177 -4.65 -20.52 6.99
CA PHE A 177 -3.23 -20.20 6.93
C PHE A 177 -2.46 -20.92 8.03
N ARG A 178 -2.95 -20.86 9.28
CA ARG A 178 -2.36 -21.61 10.41
C ARG A 178 -2.30 -23.12 10.15
N ASN A 179 -3.39 -23.72 9.68
CA ASN A 179 -3.42 -25.16 9.39
C ASN A 179 -2.47 -25.55 8.25
N GLY A 180 -2.23 -24.66 7.27
CA GLY A 180 -1.22 -24.88 6.24
C GLY A 180 0.18 -24.78 6.80
N PHE A 181 0.43 -23.78 7.65
CA PHE A 181 1.74 -23.56 8.28
C PHE A 181 2.14 -24.73 9.19
N SER A 182 1.23 -25.20 10.06
CA SER A 182 1.43 -26.37 10.93
C SER A 182 1.50 -27.71 10.21
N ARG A 183 1.26 -27.75 8.89
CA ARG A 183 1.47 -28.97 8.07
C ARG A 183 2.84 -28.99 7.41
N ILE A 184 3.49 -27.83 7.32
CA ILE A 184 4.79 -27.65 6.67
C ILE A 184 5.90 -27.65 7.72
N PHE A 185 5.62 -27.11 8.91
CA PHE A 185 6.49 -27.05 10.08
C PHE A 185 5.83 -27.78 11.25
#